data_AF-A0A9D1K7B5-F1
#
_entry.id   AF-A0A9D1K7B5-F1
#
_cell.length_a   1.000
_cell.length_b   1.000
_cell.length_c   1.000
_cell.angle_alpha   90.00
_cell.angle_beta   90.00
_cell.angle_gamma   90.00
#
_symmetry.space_group_name_H-M   'P 1'
#
loop_
_entity.id
_entity.type
_entity.pdbx_description
1 polymer ?
#
loop_
_entity_poly.entity_id
_entity_poly.type
_entity_poly.pdbx_seq_one_letter_code
_entity_poly.pdbx_strand_id
1 'polypeptide(L)'
;MSNLDQIFGLEESDILVATNPLLLAGCVIVAIVIGWICAKKYENTSDFMKSVKLYIPLAIVNFVVFLLLGVPWLFSLGGQLCGFAVMAWISNYYFYH
;
A
#
# COMPACT_ATOMS: atom_id res chain seq x y z
N MET A 1 -26.59 -16.07 2.12
CA MET A 1 -25.47 -16.89 2.63
C MET A 1 -24.98 -17.80 1.52
N SER A 2 -23.77 -17.56 1.02
CA SER A 2 -23.14 -18.33 -0.05
C SER A 2 -22.50 -19.61 0.53
N ASN A 3 -22.39 -20.67 -0.28
CA ASN A 3 -21.78 -21.95 0.12
C ASN A 3 -20.31 -21.79 0.60
N LEU A 4 -19.60 -20.75 0.15
CA LEU A 4 -18.24 -20.45 0.58
C LEU A 4 -18.16 -19.97 2.03
N ASP A 5 -19.11 -19.14 2.48
CA ASP A 5 -19.07 -18.52 3.82
C ASP A 5 -19.14 -19.58 4.93
N GLN A 6 -19.94 -20.63 4.68
CA GLN A 6 -20.11 -21.78 5.57
C GLN A 6 -18.88 -22.70 5.63
N ILE A 7 -18.11 -22.81 4.54
CA ILE A 7 -16.92 -23.67 4.47
C ILE A 7 -15.73 -23.02 5.20
N PHE A 8 -15.60 -21.70 5.11
CA PHE A 8 -14.51 -20.97 5.75
C PHE A 8 -14.83 -20.49 7.17
N GLY A 9 -16.07 -20.69 7.65
CA GLY A 9 -16.50 -20.23 8.98
C GLY A 9 -16.48 -18.70 9.09
N LEU A 10 -16.70 -17.99 7.98
CA LEU A 10 -16.61 -16.54 7.92
C LEU A 10 -17.94 -15.92 8.31
N GLU A 11 -17.92 -15.04 9.32
CA GLU A 11 -19.06 -14.24 9.72
C GLU A 11 -19.15 -12.97 8.85
N GLU A 12 -20.35 -12.41 8.68
CA GLU A 12 -20.52 -11.12 7.98
C GLU A 12 -19.75 -9.97 8.64
N SER A 13 -19.41 -10.12 9.92
CA SER A 13 -18.60 -9.21 10.72
C SER A 13 -17.09 -9.31 10.44
N ASP A 14 -16.63 -10.39 9.77
CA ASP A 14 -15.22 -10.60 9.52
C ASP A 14 -14.67 -9.52 8.59
N ILE A 15 -13.51 -9.00 8.97
CA ILE A 15 -12.82 -7.92 8.27
C ILE A 15 -12.60 -8.24 6.78
N LEU A 16 -12.40 -9.52 6.44
CA LEU A 16 -12.23 -10.00 5.07
C LEU A 16 -13.53 -9.95 4.23
N VAL A 17 -14.68 -10.13 4.87
CA VAL A 17 -16.00 -10.18 4.22
C VAL A 17 -16.59 -8.77 4.10
N ALA A 18 -16.39 -7.93 5.12
CA ALA A 18 -16.92 -6.57 5.17
C ALA A 18 -16.12 -5.56 4.32
N THR A 19 -14.89 -5.88 3.92
CA THR A 19 -14.03 -4.94 3.17
C THR A 19 -14.28 -5.00 1.67
N ASN A 20 -14.56 -3.85 1.07
CA ASN A 20 -14.74 -3.75 -0.37
C ASN A 20 -13.41 -4.08 -1.12
N PRO A 21 -13.39 -5.13 -1.97
CA PRO A 21 -12.17 -5.56 -2.66
C PRO A 21 -11.63 -4.53 -3.66
N LEU A 22 -12.50 -3.71 -4.27
CA LEU A 22 -12.07 -2.61 -5.15
C LEU A 22 -11.36 -1.51 -4.37
N LEU A 23 -11.84 -1.22 -3.15
CA LEU A 23 -11.22 -0.22 -2.28
C LEU A 23 -9.84 -0.71 -1.80
N LEU A 24 -9.72 -2.00 -1.48
CA LEU A 24 -8.45 -2.63 -1.12
C LEU A 24 -7.44 -2.59 -2.28
N ALA A 25 -7.88 -2.96 -3.49
CA ALA A 25 -7.05 -2.86 -4.68
C ALA A 25 -6.59 -1.41 -4.95
N GLY A 26 -7.51 -0.45 -4.80
CA GLY A 26 -7.19 0.98 -4.88
C GLY A 26 -6.13 1.41 -3.85
N CYS A 27 -6.21 0.91 -2.62
CA CYS A 27 -5.22 1.16 -1.57
C CYS A 27 -3.80 0.75 -2.00
N VAL A 28 -3.68 -0.47 -2.52
CA VAL A 28 -2.40 -1.01 -2.98
C VAL A 28 -1.88 -0.22 -4.19
N ILE A 29 -2.73 0.03 -5.19
CA ILE A 29 -2.34 0.74 -6.42
C ILE A 29 -1.85 2.16 -6.08
N VAL A 30 -2.58 2.91 -5.26
CA VAL A 30 -2.19 4.27 -4.86
C VAL A 30 -0.85 4.25 -4.12
N ALA A 31 -0.65 3.33 -3.18
CA ALA A 31 0.61 3.21 -2.44
C ALA A 31 1.79 2.88 -3.37
N ILE A 32 1.59 1.99 -4.35
CA ILE A 32 2.58 1.65 -5.39
C ILE A 32 2.94 2.89 -6.22
N VAL A 33 1.93 3.66 -6.66
CA VAL A 33 2.17 4.88 -7.44
C VAL A 33 2.95 5.92 -6.64
N ILE A 34 2.62 6.10 -5.36
CA ILE A 34 3.38 6.99 -4.45
C ILE A 34 4.84 6.52 -4.35
N GLY A 35 5.07 5.21 -4.14
CA GLY A 35 6.40 4.62 -4.07
C GLY A 35 7.20 4.84 -5.36
N TRP A 36 6.56 4.63 -6.52
CA TRP A 36 7.17 4.87 -7.82
C TRP A 36 7.55 6.34 -8.04
N ILE A 37 6.66 7.28 -7.70
CA ILE A 37 6.94 8.72 -7.80
C ILE A 37 8.12 9.11 -6.91
N CYS A 38 8.18 8.57 -5.69
CA CYS A 38 9.29 8.83 -4.77
C CYS A 38 10.61 8.32 -5.34
N ALA A 39 10.65 7.10 -5.87
CA ALA A 39 11.84 6.53 -6.49
C ALA A 39 12.27 7.32 -7.75
N LYS A 40 11.33 7.64 -8.64
CA LYS A 40 11.59 8.36 -9.90
C LYS A 40 12.12 9.78 -9.66
N LYS A 41 11.61 10.48 -8.65
CA LYS A 41 12.08 11.83 -8.31
C LYS A 41 13.57 11.87 -7.94
N TYR A 42 14.08 10.78 -7.40
CA TYR A 42 15.46 10.67 -6.91
C TYR A 42 16.29 9.66 -7.72
N GLU A 43 15.88 9.33 -8.95
CA GLU A 43 16.56 8.35 -9.81
C GLU A 43 18.03 8.69 -10.07
N ASN A 44 18.34 9.99 -10.22
CA ASN A 44 19.69 10.49 -10.48
C ASN A 44 20.52 10.71 -9.21
N THR A 45 19.97 10.38 -8.04
CA THR A 45 20.68 10.47 -6.77
C THR A 45 20.89 9.07 -6.26
N SER A 46 22.14 8.67 -6.03
CA SER A 46 22.51 7.37 -5.44
C SER A 46 22.12 7.26 -3.95
N ASP A 47 21.05 7.95 -3.53
CA ASP A 47 20.65 8.17 -2.16
C ASP A 47 19.18 7.77 -1.94
N PHE A 48 19.01 6.50 -1.57
CA PHE A 48 17.70 5.92 -1.25
C PHE A 48 16.99 6.65 -0.11
N MET A 49 17.75 7.25 0.81
CA MET A 49 17.20 7.91 1.98
C MET A 49 16.31 9.09 1.59
N LYS A 50 16.59 9.75 0.46
CA LYS A 50 15.74 10.84 -0.05
C LYS A 50 14.36 10.35 -0.47
N SER A 51 14.29 9.21 -1.15
CA SER A 51 13.04 8.55 -1.51
C SER A 51 12.24 8.17 -0.25
N VAL A 52 12.90 7.57 0.74
CA VAL A 52 12.27 7.19 2.02
C VAL A 52 11.73 8.41 2.77
N LYS A 53 12.51 9.49 2.88
CA LYS A 53 12.10 10.73 3.56
C LYS A 53 10.88 11.39 2.91
N LEU A 54 10.70 11.22 1.60
CA LEU A 54 9.50 11.70 0.90
C LEU A 54 8.34 10.71 1.04
N TYR A 55 8.63 9.41 1.01
CA TYR A 55 7.61 8.37 1.05
C TYR A 55 6.89 8.29 2.40
N ILE A 56 7.62 8.32 3.52
CA ILE A 56 7.02 8.19 4.86
C ILE A 56 5.86 9.18 5.11
N PRO A 57 6.02 10.51 4.93
CA PRO A 57 4.92 11.44 5.17
C PRO A 57 3.74 11.20 4.20
N LEU A 58 4.00 10.86 2.93
CA LEU A 58 2.93 10.54 1.97
C LEU A 58 2.20 9.25 2.35
N ALA A 59 2.91 8.22 2.80
CA ALA A 59 2.35 6.96 3.26
C ALA A 59 1.51 7.15 4.52
N ILE A 60 1.90 8.02 5.44
CA ILE A 60 1.11 8.37 6.63
C ILE A 60 -0.19 9.07 6.22
N VAL A 61 -0.12 10.08 5.35
CA VAL A 61 -1.33 10.77 4.85
C VAL A 61 -2.25 9.79 4.15
N ASN A 62 -1.70 8.96 3.26
CA ASN A 62 -2.45 7.95 2.52
C ASN A 62 -3.09 6.91 3.46
N PHE A 63 -2.36 6.46 4.48
CA PHE A 63 -2.86 5.56 5.51
C PHE A 63 -4.08 6.14 6.24
N VAL A 64 -3.98 7.41 6.69
CA VAL A 64 -5.09 8.11 7.35
C VAL A 64 -6.28 8.28 6.42
N VAL A 65 -6.06 8.64 5.15
CA VAL A 65 -7.15 8.74 4.16
C VAL A 65 -7.87 7.41 4.00
N PHE A 66 -7.16 6.28 3.87
CA PHE A 66 -7.79 4.97 3.74
C PHE A 66 -8.52 4.51 5.00
N LEU A 67 -8.01 4.85 6.19
CA LEU A 67 -8.74 4.62 7.44
C LEU A 67 -10.08 5.38 7.45
N LEU A 68 -10.09 6.65 7.03
CA LEU A 68 -11.30 7.46 6.96
C LEU A 68 -12.30 6.95 5.90
N LEU A 69 -11.81 6.27 4.86
CA LEU A 69 -12.63 5.60 3.85
C LEU A 69 -13.15 4.22 4.30
N GLY A 70 -12.89 3.82 5.56
CA GLY A 70 -13.36 2.56 6.13
C GLY A 70 -12.49 1.35 5.82
N VAL A 71 -11.28 1.55 5.29
CA VAL A 71 -10.33 0.45 5.11
C VAL A 71 -9.77 0.04 6.49
N PRO A 72 -9.82 -1.26 6.84
CA PRO A 72 -9.21 -1.77 8.06
C PRO A 72 -7.72 -1.39 8.16
N TRP A 73 -7.28 -1.03 9.36
CA TRP A 73 -5.92 -0.52 9.58
C TRP A 73 -4.83 -1.49 9.11
N LEU A 74 -5.02 -2.80 9.29
CA LEU A 74 -4.07 -3.82 8.88
C LEU A 74 -3.87 -3.83 7.35
N PHE A 75 -4.96 -3.70 6.61
CA PHE A 75 -4.93 -3.64 5.15
C PHE A 75 -4.36 -2.33 4.63
N SER A 76 -4.73 -1.21 5.26
CA SER A 76 -4.18 0.10 4.93
C SER A 76 -2.65 0.14 5.13
N LEU A 77 -2.17 -0.44 6.23
CA LEU A 77 -0.75 -0.58 6.54
C LEU A 77 -0.05 -1.52 5.54
N GLY A 78 -0.65 -2.66 5.24
CA GLY A 78 -0.14 -3.60 4.24
C GLY A 78 0.02 -2.97 2.86
N GLY A 79 -0.94 -2.15 2.43
CA GLY A 79 -0.85 -1.37 1.21
C GLY A 79 0.36 -0.42 1.20
N GLN A 80 0.60 0.29 2.30
CA GLN A 80 1.78 1.16 2.41
C GLN A 80 3.10 0.36 2.39
N LEU A 81 3.13 -0.88 2.90
CA LEU A 81 4.30 -1.74 2.79
C LEU A 81 4.55 -2.18 1.34
N CYS A 82 3.50 -2.46 0.57
CA CYS A 82 3.63 -2.75 -0.87
C CYS A 82 4.25 -1.56 -1.63
N GLY A 83 3.77 -0.34 -1.36
CA GLY A 83 4.35 0.87 -1.98
C GLY A 83 5.81 1.09 -1.60
N PHE A 84 6.17 0.82 -0.34
CA PHE A 84 7.55 0.91 0.13
C PHE A 84 8.46 -0.12 -0.55
N ALA A 85 7.99 -1.37 -0.70
CA ALA A 85 8.72 -2.43 -1.39
C ALA A 85 8.96 -2.09 -2.87
N VAL A 86 7.95 -1.54 -3.57
CA VAL A 86 8.12 -1.08 -4.96
C VAL A 86 9.12 0.05 -5.05
N MET A 87 9.05 1.04 -4.15
CA MET A 87 10.04 2.11 -4.10
C MET A 87 11.47 1.55 -3.92
N ALA A 88 11.65 0.63 -2.97
CA ALA A 88 12.93 -0.01 -2.70
C ALA A 88 13.45 -0.78 -3.93
N TRP A 89 12.60 -1.54 -4.61
CA TRP A 89 12.95 -2.25 -5.84
C TRP A 89 13.39 -1.27 -6.93
N ILE A 90 12.58 -0.24 -7.22
CA ILE A 90 12.87 0.70 -8.31
C ILE A 90 14.14 1.52 -8.01
N SER A 91 14.32 1.98 -6.78
CA SER A 91 15.56 2.65 -6.38
C SER A 91 16.77 1.72 -6.48
N ASN A 92 16.63 0.43 -6.15
CA ASN A 92 17.68 -0.55 -6.35
C ASN A 92 18.05 -0.67 -7.83
N TYR A 93 17.07 -0.71 -8.74
CA TYR A 93 17.35 -0.73 -10.17
C TYR A 93 18.22 0.46 -10.61
N TYR A 94 17.88 1.68 -10.19
CA TYR A 94 18.64 2.90 -10.52
C TYR A 94 20.06 2.97 -9.93
N PHE A 95 20.39 2.18 -8.90
CA PHE A 95 21.76 2.14 -8.37
C PHE A 95 22.67 1.17 -9.11
N TYR A 96 22.09 0.17 -9.77
CA TYR A 96 22.84 -0.89 -10.44
C TYR A 96 22.78 -0.82 -11.97
N HIS A 97 21.91 0.03 -12.53
CA HIS A 97 21.73 0.26 -13.97
C HIS A 97 21.57 1.76 -14.23
#